data_AF-A0A2P6FQM4-F1
#
_entry.id   AF-A0A2P6FQM4-F1
#
_cell.length_a   1.000
_cell.length_b   1.000
_cell.length_c   1.000
_cell.angle_alpha   90.00
_cell.angle_beta   90.00
_cell.angle_gamma   90.00
#
_symmetry.space_group_name_H-M   'P 1'
#
loop_
_entity.id
_entity.type
_entity.pdbx_description
1 polymer ?
#
loop_
_entity_poly.entity_id
_entity_poly.type
_entity_poly.pdbx_seq_one_letter_code
_entity_poly.pdbx_strand_id
1 'polypeptide(L)'
;MKKEFLKKLYTSFLSAALPEKCIAQLGPIRNTGRILIVGIGKAAIPYCQQLQRKVRSDYSGIIITTPTKNFPTDLDAFRIFYANHPTPDKKGLFATEYLIEEVKKLTSNDLLLFLVSGGGSALLPSPPIGFKLKDEIILNKILLSC
;
A
#
# COMPACT_ATOMS: atom_id res chain seq x y z
N MET A 1 7.88 9.47 -39.50
CA MET A 1 7.20 8.63 -38.48
C MET A 1 8.21 8.28 -37.39
N LYS A 2 8.08 8.75 -36.13
CA LYS A 2 8.79 8.17 -34.97
C LYS A 2 8.43 8.84 -33.62
N LYS A 3 8.61 10.15 -33.44
CA LYS A 3 8.45 10.77 -32.11
C LYS A 3 7.01 10.77 -31.57
N GLU A 4 6.04 11.20 -32.37
CA GLU A 4 4.65 11.31 -31.93
C GLU A 4 4.02 9.95 -31.67
N PHE A 5 4.32 8.97 -32.53
CA PHE A 5 3.90 7.58 -32.33
C PHE A 5 4.48 6.99 -31.03
N LEU A 6 5.79 7.17 -30.76
CA LEU A 6 6.41 6.69 -29.52
C LEU A 6 5.87 7.39 -28.27
N LYS A 7 5.61 8.70 -28.35
CA LYS A 7 4.93 9.42 -27.26
C LYS A 7 3.55 8.86 -26.98
N LYS A 8 2.75 8.60 -28.03
CA LYS A 8 1.41 8.01 -27.90
C LYS A 8 1.47 6.61 -27.30
N LEU A 9 2.47 5.80 -27.67
CA LEU A 9 2.68 4.47 -27.10
C LEU A 9 3.05 4.56 -25.61
N TYR A 10 3.96 5.46 -25.25
CA TYR A 10 4.35 5.73 -23.86
C TYR A 10 3.17 6.22 -23.01
N THR A 11 2.40 7.21 -23.47
CA THR A 11 1.26 7.74 -22.72
C THR A 11 0.14 6.70 -22.58
N SER A 12 -0.08 5.86 -23.60
CA SER A 12 -1.02 4.73 -23.52
C SER A 12 -0.62 3.74 -22.43
N PHE A 13 0.66 3.36 -22.38
CA PHE A 13 1.21 2.48 -21.35
C PHE A 13 1.05 3.06 -19.94
N LEU A 14 1.45 4.32 -19.74
CA LEU A 14 1.27 5.01 -18.45
C LEU A 14 -0.21 5.05 -18.05
N SER A 15 -1.08 5.39 -19.00
CA SER A 15 -2.51 5.50 -18.75
C SER A 15 -3.12 4.16 -18.32
N ALA A 16 -2.63 3.04 -18.86
CA ALA A 16 -3.09 1.70 -18.49
C ALA A 16 -2.71 1.32 -17.05
N ALA A 17 -1.61 1.88 -16.52
CA ALA A 17 -1.14 1.65 -15.15
C ALA A 17 -1.71 2.65 -14.12
N LEU A 18 -2.55 3.60 -14.56
CA LEU A 18 -3.16 4.58 -13.66
C LEU A 18 -4.17 3.91 -12.71
N PRO A 19 -4.18 4.28 -11.42
CA PRO A 19 -5.10 3.74 -10.42
C PRO A 19 -6.56 3.80 -10.86
N GLU A 20 -6.98 4.90 -11.50
CA GLU A 20 -8.34 5.08 -12.01
C GLU A 20 -8.73 3.97 -12.99
N LYS A 21 -7.83 3.60 -13.91
CA LYS A 21 -8.11 2.56 -14.91
C LYS A 21 -8.07 1.16 -14.31
N CYS A 22 -7.11 0.89 -13.44
CA CYS A 22 -6.99 -0.41 -12.78
C CYS A 22 -8.21 -0.69 -11.88
N ILE A 23 -8.64 0.31 -11.10
CA ILE A 23 -9.78 0.18 -10.18
C ILE A 23 -11.13 0.29 -10.90
N ALA A 24 -11.22 1.00 -12.04
CA ALA A 24 -12.48 1.14 -12.79
C ALA A 24 -13.09 -0.21 -13.18
N GLN A 25 -12.25 -1.21 -13.46
CA GLN A 25 -12.66 -2.57 -13.85
C GLN A 25 -13.36 -3.33 -12.72
N LEU A 26 -13.20 -2.90 -11.47
CA LEU A 26 -13.87 -3.50 -10.33
C LEU A 26 -15.33 -3.03 -10.24
N GLY A 27 -16.23 -3.97 -9.98
CA GLY A 27 -17.62 -3.68 -9.62
C GLY A 27 -17.74 -3.06 -8.21
N PRO A 28 -18.97 -2.71 -7.78
CA PRO A 28 -19.21 -2.29 -6.41
C PRO A 28 -18.84 -3.41 -5.42
N ILE A 29 -18.09 -3.05 -4.37
CA ILE A 29 -17.65 -3.99 -3.34
C ILE A 29 -18.57 -3.87 -2.14
N ARG A 30 -19.11 -5.01 -1.69
CA ARG A 30 -20.00 -5.12 -0.54
C ARG A 30 -19.55 -6.29 0.30
N ASN A 31 -19.72 -6.15 1.61
CA ASN A 31 -19.53 -7.20 2.57
C ASN A 31 -20.57 -7.08 3.69
N THR A 32 -20.92 -8.20 4.32
CA THR A 32 -21.83 -8.24 5.47
C THR A 32 -21.13 -7.89 6.78
N GLY A 33 -19.85 -8.25 6.92
CA GLY A 33 -18.97 -7.77 8.00
C GLY A 33 -18.20 -6.49 7.63
N ARG A 34 -17.20 -6.16 8.45
CA ARG A 34 -16.29 -5.01 8.25
C ARG A 34 -15.48 -5.18 6.97
N ILE A 35 -15.21 -4.08 6.28
CA ILE A 35 -14.18 -4.02 5.25
C ILE A 35 -12.94 -3.31 5.80
N LEU A 36 -11.79 -3.96 5.76
CA LEU A 36 -10.50 -3.35 6.05
C LEU A 36 -9.75 -3.13 4.73
N ILE A 37 -9.50 -1.87 4.38
CA ILE A 37 -8.70 -1.52 3.20
C ILE A 37 -7.27 -1.26 3.66
N VAL A 38 -6.30 -1.94 3.06
CA VAL A 38 -4.89 -1.76 3.38
C VAL A 38 -4.12 -1.42 2.12
N GLY A 39 -3.49 -0.25 2.09
CA GLY A 39 -2.65 0.20 0.99
C GLY A 39 -1.18 0.26 1.39
N ILE A 40 -0.31 -0.40 0.61
CA ILE A 40 1.13 -0.47 0.91
C ILE A 40 1.96 -0.08 -0.32
N GLY A 41 2.96 0.76 -0.10
CA GLY A 41 3.89 1.19 -1.14
C GLY A 41 3.65 2.60 -1.65
N LYS A 42 4.48 3.02 -2.61
CA LYS A 42 4.52 4.39 -3.13
C LYS A 42 3.22 4.82 -3.82
N ALA A 43 2.48 3.87 -4.38
CA ALA A 43 1.21 4.13 -5.05
C ALA A 43 -0.02 3.85 -4.16
N ALA A 44 0.17 3.55 -2.87
CA ALA A 44 -0.93 3.16 -1.99
C ALA A 44 -2.04 4.21 -1.89
N ILE A 45 -1.67 5.49 -1.72
CA ILE A 45 -2.63 6.60 -1.58
C ILE A 45 -3.60 6.67 -2.75
N PRO A 46 -3.15 6.87 -4.00
CA PRO A 46 -4.10 7.05 -5.10
C PRO A 46 -4.90 5.77 -5.42
N TYR A 47 -4.35 4.58 -5.17
CA TYR A 47 -5.14 3.34 -5.27
C TYR A 47 -6.23 3.25 -4.19
N CYS A 48 -5.95 3.62 -2.94
CA CYS A 48 -6.95 3.67 -1.87
C CYS A 48 -8.04 4.71 -2.16
N GLN A 49 -7.65 5.89 -2.67
CA GLN A 49 -8.59 6.95 -3.05
C GLN A 49 -9.59 6.49 -4.11
N GLN A 50 -9.16 5.69 -5.08
CA GLN A 50 -10.06 5.13 -6.09
C GLN A 50 -10.87 3.95 -5.55
N LEU A 51 -10.25 3.05 -4.77
CA LEU A 51 -10.90 1.85 -4.25
C LEU A 51 -12.03 2.19 -3.26
N GLN A 52 -11.84 3.16 -2.36
CA GLN A 52 -12.87 3.53 -1.40
C GLN A 52 -14.20 3.93 -2.07
N ARG A 53 -14.15 4.52 -3.27
CA ARG A 53 -15.34 4.94 -4.04
C ARG A 53 -16.15 3.74 -4.58
N LYS A 54 -15.52 2.56 -4.65
CA LYS A 54 -16.17 1.30 -5.04
C LYS A 54 -16.82 0.58 -3.85
N VAL A 55 -16.42 0.90 -2.61
CA VAL A 55 -16.94 0.25 -1.41
C VAL A 55 -18.29 0.84 -1.01
N ARG A 56 -19.29 -0.03 -0.81
CA ARG A 56 -20.68 0.35 -0.46
C ARG A 56 -21.14 -0.23 0.89
N SER A 57 -20.20 -0.68 1.71
CA SER A 57 -20.40 -1.11 3.10
C SER A 57 -19.53 -0.26 4.04
N ASP A 58 -19.71 -0.40 5.35
CA ASP A 58 -18.82 0.23 6.32
C ASP A 58 -17.37 -0.28 6.15
N TYR A 59 -16.43 0.65 6.22
CA TYR A 59 -15.02 0.34 6.03
C TYR A 59 -14.10 1.22 6.86
N SER A 60 -12.92 0.69 7.10
CA SER A 60 -11.81 1.41 7.72
C SER A 60 -10.54 1.16 6.91
N GLY A 61 -9.59 2.06 7.02
CA GLY A 61 -8.42 2.07 6.16
C GLY A 61 -7.09 2.16 6.90
N ILE A 62 -6.07 1.52 6.34
CA ILE A 62 -4.67 1.68 6.75
C ILE A 62 -3.83 1.91 5.50
N ILE A 63 -3.00 2.95 5.50
CA ILE A 63 -2.06 3.22 4.42
C ILE A 63 -0.66 3.27 4.99
N ILE A 64 0.27 2.52 4.40
CA ILE A 64 1.70 2.55 4.76
C ILE A 64 2.48 2.92 3.50
N THR A 65 3.02 4.12 3.48
CA THR A 65 3.64 4.70 2.29
C THR A 65 4.84 5.59 2.65
N THR A 66 5.52 6.13 1.64
CA THR A 66 6.60 7.09 1.83
C THR A 66 6.05 8.50 2.03
N PRO A 67 6.75 9.40 2.74
CA PRO A 67 6.35 10.80 2.86
C PRO A 67 6.02 11.41 1.49
N THR A 68 4.86 12.07 1.41
CA THR A 68 4.40 12.80 0.23
C THR A 68 4.36 14.29 0.53
N LYS A 69 4.59 15.12 -0.49
CA LYS A 69 4.48 16.59 -0.37
C LYS A 69 3.03 17.06 -0.25
N ASN A 70 2.08 16.25 -0.72
CA ASN A 70 0.67 16.58 -0.71
C ASN A 70 -0.03 15.67 0.29
N PHE A 71 -0.71 16.27 1.27
CA PHE A 71 -1.58 15.53 2.17
C PHE A 71 -2.86 15.13 1.41
N PRO A 72 -3.28 13.87 1.49
CA PRO A 72 -4.55 13.46 0.89
C PRO A 72 -5.71 14.11 1.66
N THR A 73 -6.69 14.65 0.93
CA THR A 73 -7.82 15.40 1.48
C THR A 73 -9.13 14.62 1.52
N ASP A 74 -9.15 13.37 1.05
CA ASP A 74 -10.34 12.51 0.94
C ASP A 74 -10.11 11.11 1.54
N LEU A 75 -9.34 11.00 2.64
CA LEU A 75 -8.97 9.72 3.25
C LEU A 75 -9.22 9.69 4.77
N ASP A 76 -10.30 10.31 5.24
CA ASP A 76 -10.60 10.42 6.68
C ASP A 76 -10.83 9.06 7.36
N ALA A 77 -11.32 8.07 6.61
CA ALA A 77 -11.47 6.70 7.09
C ALA A 77 -10.14 5.92 7.19
N PHE A 78 -9.03 6.51 6.73
CA PHE A 78 -7.73 5.86 6.68
C PHE A 78 -6.77 6.41 7.73
N ARG A 79 -6.12 5.51 8.46
CA ARG A 79 -4.91 5.83 9.22
C ARG A 79 -3.69 5.73 8.31
N ILE A 80 -2.97 6.83 8.15
CA ILE A 80 -1.82 6.91 7.24
C ILE A 80 -0.51 6.91 8.03
N PHE A 81 0.33 5.93 7.76
CA PHE A 81 1.68 5.79 8.30
C PHE A 81 2.71 6.12 7.22
N TYR A 82 3.66 6.98 7.59
CA TYR A 82 4.80 7.31 6.74
C TYR A 82 6.05 6.59 7.23
N ALA A 83 6.63 5.77 6.36
CA ALA A 83 7.84 4.99 6.62
C ALA A 83 8.91 5.22 5.55
N ASN A 84 10.14 4.81 5.85
CA ASN A 84 11.27 5.06 4.97
C ASN A 84 11.44 4.02 3.86
N HIS A 85 11.98 4.46 2.72
CA HIS A 85 12.36 3.62 1.59
C HIS A 85 13.59 4.25 0.92
N PRO A 86 14.63 3.48 0.53
CA PRO A 86 14.65 2.02 0.34
C PRO A 86 15.06 1.20 1.57
N THR A 87 15.49 1.83 2.65
CA THR A 87 15.91 1.12 3.87
C THR A 87 14.81 1.22 4.93
N PRO A 88 14.39 0.09 5.53
CA PRO A 88 13.41 0.08 6.61
C PRO A 88 13.78 0.96 7.80
N ASP A 89 12.77 1.46 8.51
CA ASP A 89 12.95 2.26 9.72
C ASP A 89 11.96 1.85 10.82
N LYS A 90 12.12 2.45 12.00
CA LYS A 90 11.27 2.17 13.17
C LYS A 90 9.80 2.56 12.92
N LYS A 91 9.54 3.55 12.05
CA LYS A 91 8.17 3.95 11.70
C LYS A 91 7.49 2.87 10.86
N GLY A 92 8.21 2.27 9.91
CA GLY A 92 7.75 1.10 9.17
C GLY A 92 7.48 -0.09 10.08
N LEU A 93 8.37 -0.36 11.05
CA LEU A 93 8.16 -1.45 12.01
C LEU A 93 6.89 -1.23 12.85
N PHE A 94 6.71 -0.05 13.42
CA PHE A 94 5.51 0.30 14.18
C PHE A 94 4.23 0.20 13.33
N ALA A 95 4.28 0.67 12.07
CA ALA A 95 3.15 0.57 11.15
C ALA A 95 2.82 -0.90 10.82
N THR A 96 3.83 -1.76 10.71
CA THR A 96 3.68 -3.21 10.47
C THR A 96 3.03 -3.88 11.67
N GLU A 97 3.51 -3.60 12.88
CA GLU A 97 2.93 -4.11 14.12
C GLU A 97 1.46 -3.68 14.25
N TYR A 98 1.16 -2.40 14.01
CA TYR A 98 -0.20 -1.88 14.02
C TYR A 98 -1.11 -2.59 12.99
N LEU A 99 -0.62 -2.77 11.76
CA LEU A 99 -1.36 -3.48 10.72
C LEU A 99 -1.67 -4.92 11.12
N ILE A 100 -0.68 -5.63 11.66
CA ILE A 100 -0.85 -7.02 12.13
C ILE A 100 -1.94 -7.08 13.21
N GLU A 101 -1.92 -6.15 14.18
CA GLU A 101 -2.94 -6.11 15.23
C GLU A 101 -4.34 -5.78 14.70
N GLU A 102 -4.47 -4.96 13.65
CA GLU A 102 -5.77 -4.72 13.00
C GLU A 102 -6.26 -5.93 12.20
N VAL A 103 -5.36 -6.62 11.49
CA VAL A 103 -5.70 -7.83 10.73
C VAL A 103 -6.12 -8.97 11.66
N LYS A 104 -5.49 -9.12 12.83
CA LYS A 104 -5.86 -10.14 13.84
C LYS A 104 -7.28 -9.99 14.38
N LYS A 105 -7.88 -8.79 14.27
CA LYS A 105 -9.26 -8.53 14.73
C LYS A 105 -10.32 -8.97 13.70
N LEU A 106 -9.92 -9.34 12.49
CA LEU A 106 -10.85 -9.77 11.45
C LEU A 106 -11.41 -11.16 11.75
N THR A 107 -12.67 -11.34 11.38
CA THR A 107 -13.42 -12.60 11.46
C THR A 107 -13.67 -13.17 10.07
N SER A 108 -14.26 -14.37 10.00
CA SER A 108 -14.65 -15.00 8.72
C SER A 108 -15.70 -14.22 7.94
N ASN A 109 -16.40 -13.27 8.58
CA ASN A 109 -17.41 -12.43 7.93
C ASN A 109 -16.81 -11.13 7.38
N ASP A 110 -15.55 -10.83 7.67
CA ASP A 110 -14.90 -9.58 7.28
C ASP A 110 -14.11 -9.74 5.98
N LEU A 111 -13.86 -8.61 5.30
CA LEU A 111 -13.15 -8.57 4.03
C LEU A 111 -11.92 -7.67 4.11
N LEU A 112 -10.75 -8.25 3.86
CA LEU A 112 -9.49 -7.52 3.71
C LEU A 112 -9.22 -7.21 2.23
N LEU A 113 -9.19 -5.93 1.87
CA LEU A 113 -8.76 -5.46 0.56
C LEU A 113 -7.31 -4.98 0.64
N PHE A 114 -6.38 -5.81 0.17
CA PHE A 114 -4.93 -5.60 0.31
C PHE A 114 -4.30 -5.10 -1.00
N LEU A 115 -4.00 -3.81 -1.07
CA LEU A 115 -3.40 -3.13 -2.22
C LEU A 115 -1.87 -3.01 -2.03
N VAL A 116 -1.10 -3.62 -2.91
CA VAL A 116 0.37 -3.63 -2.83
C VAL A 116 0.98 -2.96 -4.06
N SER A 117 1.96 -2.10 -3.82
CA SER A 117 2.78 -1.46 -4.84
C SER A 117 4.26 -1.47 -4.45
N GLY A 118 5.12 -0.96 -5.33
CA GLY A 118 6.56 -0.97 -5.11
C GLY A 118 6.99 -0.31 -3.80
N GLY A 119 7.99 -0.91 -3.16
CA GLY A 119 8.59 -0.45 -1.90
C GLY A 119 8.08 -1.15 -0.64
N GLY A 120 7.13 -2.10 -0.76
CA GLY A 120 6.57 -2.84 0.37
C GLY A 120 7.61 -3.45 1.31
N SER A 121 8.70 -4.03 0.77
CA SER A 121 9.75 -4.67 1.57
C SER A 121 10.44 -3.72 2.57
N ALA A 122 10.58 -2.44 2.22
CA ALA A 122 11.15 -1.45 3.14
C ALA A 122 10.11 -0.86 4.11
N LEU A 123 8.86 -0.79 3.65
CA LEU A 123 7.76 -0.15 4.38
C LEU A 123 7.09 -1.08 5.39
N LEU A 124 7.17 -2.40 5.18
CA LEU A 124 6.68 -3.44 6.08
C LEU A 124 7.80 -4.34 6.65
N PRO A 125 8.78 -3.79 7.39
CA PRO A 125 9.75 -4.66 8.03
C PRO A 125 9.07 -5.51 9.11
N SER A 126 9.39 -6.80 9.09
CA SER A 126 8.89 -7.76 10.07
C SER A 126 10.03 -8.71 10.44
N PRO A 127 10.98 -8.27 11.29
CA PRO A 127 12.09 -9.10 11.74
C PRO A 127 11.56 -10.42 12.34
N PRO A 128 12.18 -11.56 12.04
CA PRO A 128 11.82 -12.83 12.66
C PRO A 128 11.94 -12.78 14.19
N ILE A 129 11.23 -13.69 14.88
CA ILE A 129 11.28 -13.79 16.35
C ILE A 129 12.74 -13.93 16.80
N GLY A 130 13.14 -13.09 17.77
CA GLY A 130 14.50 -13.03 18.30
C GLY A 130 15.44 -12.07 17.55
N PHE A 131 15.02 -11.49 16.42
CA PHE A 131 15.80 -10.53 15.64
C PHE A 131 15.27 -9.11 15.80
N LYS A 132 16.16 -8.13 15.65
CA LYS A 132 15.83 -6.69 15.61
C LYS A 132 15.81 -6.20 14.17
N LEU A 133 15.15 -5.05 13.95
CA LEU A 133 15.17 -4.34 12.67
C LEU A 133 16.58 -4.13 12.10
N LYS A 134 17.56 -3.87 12.98
CA LYS A 134 18.96 -3.69 12.58
C LYS A 134 19.53 -4.96 11.94
N ASP A 135 19.15 -6.13 12.45
CA ASP A 135 19.66 -7.41 11.97
C ASP A 135 19.12 -7.71 10.57
N GLU A 136 17.83 -7.41 10.33
CA GLU A 136 17.21 -7.48 9.00
C GLU A 136 17.92 -6.58 7.98
N ILE A 137 18.21 -5.32 8.37
CA ILE A 137 18.94 -4.36 7.51
C ILE A 137 20.36 -4.84 7.21
N ILE A 138 21.07 -5.36 8.21
CA ILE A 138 22.44 -5.88 8.05
C ILE A 138 22.44 -7.10 7.13
N LEU A 139 21.54 -8.05 7.37
CA LEU A 139 21.43 -9.26 6.55
C LEU A 139 21.21 -8.91 5.07
N ASN A 140 20.25 -8.01 4.79
CA ASN A 140 19.99 -7.58 3.42
C ASN A 140 21.21 -6.90 2.77
N LYS A 141 21.97 -6.09 3.52
CA LYS A 141 23.21 -5.47 3.01
C LYS A 141 24.28 -6.51 2.69
N ILE A 142 24.47 -7.51 3.54
CA ILE A 142 25.45 -8.57 3.32
C ILE A 142 25.10 -9.35 2.05
N LEU A 143 23.85 -9.76 1.89
CA LEU A 143 23.39 -10.53 0.72
C LEU A 143 23.53 -9.76 -0.60
N LEU A 144 23.36 -8.43 -0.58
CA LEU A 144 23.52 -7.58 -1.77
C LEU A 144 24.98 -7.23 -2.09
N SER A 145 25.90 -7.47 -1.16
CA SER A 145 27.33 -7.20 -1.34
C SER A 145 28.13 -8.38 -1.91
N CYS A 146 27.46 -9.52 -2.13
CA CYS A 146 27.99 -10.69 -2.82
C CYS A 146 28.01 -10.49 -4.34
#